data_AF-A0A7S1CB70-F1
#
_entry.id   AF-A0A7S1CB70-F1
#
_cell.length_a   1.000
_cell.length_b   1.000
_cell.length_c   1.000
_cell.angle_alpha   90.00
_cell.angle_beta   90.00
_cell.angle_gamma   90.00
#
_symmetry.space_group_name_H-M   'P 1'
#
loop_
_entity.id
_entity.type
_entity.pdbx_description
1 polymer ?
#
loop_
_entity_poly.entity_id
_entity_poly.type
_entity_poly.pdbx_seq_one_letter_code
_entity_poly.pdbx_strand_id
1 'polypeptide(L)'
;DDGDDDDAGGAGGNADKTAAVTELWELLRGKAAEFAAKHDASRLLQYVLRRGTAAQKEELANELRGQWPLLSQLKHARFLVEKALRFGTPAVRAAIAAEFKG
;
A
#
# COMPACT_ATOMS: atom_id res chain seq x y z
N ASP A 1 26.79 11.39 -10.31
CA ASP A 1 25.67 12.21 -9.83
C ASP A 1 24.40 11.43 -10.09
N ASP A 2 23.42 11.51 -9.20
CA ASP A 2 22.22 10.66 -9.09
C ASP A 2 22.40 9.37 -8.28
N GLY A 3 22.92 9.52 -7.07
CA GLY A 3 22.66 8.60 -5.96
C GLY A 3 21.43 9.08 -5.20
N ASP A 4 20.26 8.53 -5.54
CA ASP A 4 19.02 8.72 -4.79
C ASP A 4 19.02 7.73 -3.60
N ASP A 5 19.88 8.02 -2.62
CA ASP A 5 19.96 7.33 -1.33
C ASP A 5 18.94 7.99 -0.38
N ASP A 6 17.67 7.68 -0.59
CA ASP A 6 16.56 8.08 0.29
C ASP A 6 16.29 6.94 1.30
N ASP A 7 17.22 6.72 2.24
CA ASP A 7 16.98 5.84 3.39
C ASP A 7 17.60 6.43 4.67
N ALA A 8 16.85 7.33 5.30
CA ALA A 8 17.13 7.78 6.66
C ALA A 8 15.90 7.59 7.55
N GLY A 9 15.88 6.51 8.35
CA GLY A 9 14.86 6.38 9.39
C GLY A 9 14.77 5.10 10.23
N GLY A 10 15.81 4.77 11.01
CA GLY A 10 15.59 4.20 12.36
C GLY A 10 16.01 2.75 12.66
N ALA A 11 17.20 2.64 13.26
CA ALA A 11 17.57 1.81 14.42
C ALA A 11 17.17 0.31 14.47
N GLY A 12 18.18 -0.56 14.29
CA GLY A 12 18.42 -1.80 15.05
C GLY A 12 17.21 -2.68 15.40
N GLY A 13 16.79 -3.54 14.48
CA GLY A 13 15.72 -4.55 14.68
C GLY A 13 14.68 -4.64 13.54
N ASN A 14 14.91 -3.96 12.41
CA ASN A 14 13.95 -3.80 11.31
C ASN A 14 14.31 -4.54 10.00
N ALA A 15 15.55 -5.01 9.80
CA ALA A 15 15.94 -5.67 8.55
C ALA A 15 15.07 -6.91 8.25
N ASP A 16 14.84 -7.77 9.26
CA ASP A 16 13.99 -8.96 9.12
C ASP A 16 12.52 -8.61 8.83
N LYS A 17 12.05 -7.48 9.36
CA LYS A 17 10.66 -7.04 9.18
C LYS A 17 10.41 -6.49 7.78
N THR A 18 11.38 -5.78 7.20
CA THR A 18 11.29 -5.27 5.83
C THR A 18 11.41 -6.40 4.81
N ALA A 19 12.29 -7.38 5.07
CA ALA A 19 12.38 -8.59 4.26
C ALA A 19 11.05 -9.37 4.24
N ALA A 20 10.44 -9.60 5.41
CA ALA A 20 9.15 -10.29 5.51
C ALA A 20 8.00 -9.55 4.81
N VAL A 21 8.01 -8.20 4.81
CA VAL A 21 7.01 -7.42 4.06
C VAL A 21 7.21 -7.55 2.56
N THR A 22 8.46 -7.63 2.12
CA THR A 22 8.80 -7.80 0.71
C THR A 22 8.36 -9.17 0.21
N GLU A 23 8.65 -10.24 0.93
CA GLU A 23 8.14 -11.59 0.61
C GLU A 23 6.60 -11.63 0.61
N LEU A 24 5.96 -10.99 1.59
CA LEU A 24 4.50 -10.86 1.63
C LEU A 24 3.98 -10.13 0.39
N TRP A 25 4.64 -9.05 -0.04
CA TRP A 25 4.22 -8.30 -1.21
C TRP A 25 4.32 -9.14 -2.48
N GLU A 26 5.42 -9.88 -2.68
CA GLU A 26 5.59 -10.76 -3.84
C GLU A 26 4.49 -11.82 -3.94
N LEU A 27 3.95 -12.30 -2.82
CA LEU A 27 2.82 -13.25 -2.80
C LEU A 27 1.47 -12.61 -3.16
N LEU A 28 1.31 -11.31 -2.90
CA LEU A 28 0.06 -10.57 -3.11
C LEU A 28 0.02 -9.83 -4.46
N ARG A 29 1.19 -9.53 -5.03
CA ARG A 29 1.36 -8.81 -6.29
C ARG A 29 0.55 -9.47 -7.41
N GLY A 30 -0.11 -8.64 -8.21
CA GLY A 30 -1.01 -9.02 -9.30
C GLY A 30 -2.41 -9.45 -8.85
N LYS A 31 -2.68 -9.49 -7.55
CA LYS A 31 -3.96 -9.94 -6.97
C LYS A 31 -4.45 -9.00 -5.86
N ALA A 32 -3.85 -7.83 -5.70
CA ALA A 32 -4.20 -6.93 -4.59
C ALA A 32 -5.69 -6.56 -4.59
N ALA A 33 -6.29 -6.38 -5.77
CA ALA A 33 -7.73 -6.16 -5.95
C ALA A 33 -8.59 -7.27 -5.30
N GLU A 34 -8.25 -8.54 -5.55
CA GLU A 34 -8.95 -9.70 -5.00
C GLU A 34 -8.81 -9.78 -3.48
N PHE A 35 -7.65 -9.39 -2.96
CA PHE A 35 -7.37 -9.39 -1.52
C PHE A 35 -7.98 -8.18 -0.80
N ALA A 36 -8.08 -7.02 -1.46
CA ALA A 36 -8.67 -5.81 -0.91
C ALA A 36 -10.17 -5.96 -0.61
N ALA A 37 -10.89 -6.73 -1.45
CA ALA A 37 -12.29 -7.05 -1.24
C ALA A 37 -12.53 -8.10 -0.15
N LYS A 38 -11.52 -8.91 0.22
CA LYS A 38 -11.62 -9.98 1.21
C LYS A 38 -11.40 -9.46 2.64
N HIS A 39 -12.27 -9.88 3.56
CA HIS A 39 -12.26 -9.47 4.97
C HIS A 39 -10.88 -9.62 5.63
N ASP A 40 -10.29 -10.81 5.57
CA ASP A 40 -9.05 -11.12 6.30
C ASP A 40 -7.79 -10.66 5.56
N ALA A 41 -7.82 -10.67 4.24
CA ALA A 41 -6.65 -10.32 3.42
C ALA A 41 -6.39 -8.82 3.32
N SER A 42 -7.41 -7.98 3.51
CA SER A 42 -7.24 -6.53 3.59
C SER A 42 -6.24 -6.10 4.66
N ARG A 43 -6.04 -6.91 5.72
CA ARG A 43 -5.06 -6.65 6.78
C ARG A 43 -3.61 -6.79 6.30
N LEU A 44 -3.36 -7.68 5.34
CA LEU A 44 -2.03 -7.88 4.74
C LEU A 44 -1.65 -6.66 3.90
N LEU A 45 -2.57 -6.17 3.08
CA LEU A 45 -2.36 -4.95 2.29
C LEU A 45 -2.14 -3.72 3.18
N GLN A 46 -2.87 -3.63 4.30
CA GLN A 46 -2.62 -2.59 5.31
C GLN A 46 -1.23 -2.70 5.95
N TYR A 47 -0.68 -3.90 6.10
CA TYR A 47 0.65 -4.12 6.64
C TYR A 47 1.72 -3.65 5.64
N VAL A 48 1.56 -3.99 4.36
CA VAL A 48 2.40 -3.48 3.25
C VAL A 48 2.37 -1.96 3.20
N LEU A 49 1.20 -1.32 3.32
CA LEU A 49 1.12 0.15 3.33
C LEU A 49 1.89 0.80 4.50
N ARG A 50 1.99 0.14 5.65
CA ARG A 50 2.66 0.68 6.84
C ARG A 50 4.17 0.48 6.84
N ARG A 51 4.63 -0.66 6.31
CA ARG A 51 6.02 -1.13 6.47
C ARG A 51 6.75 -1.38 5.15
N GLY A 52 6.02 -1.42 4.04
CA GLY A 52 6.59 -1.60 2.72
C GLY A 52 7.34 -0.36 2.24
N THR A 53 8.15 -0.54 1.21
CA THR A 53 8.91 0.53 0.56
C THR A 53 7.99 1.45 -0.22
N ALA A 54 8.48 2.63 -0.63
CA ALA A 54 7.74 3.55 -1.49
C ALA A 54 7.24 2.86 -2.77
N ALA A 55 8.13 2.09 -3.43
CA ALA A 55 7.79 1.34 -4.64
C ALA A 55 6.65 0.32 -4.43
N GLN A 56 6.67 -0.44 -3.32
CA GLN A 56 5.62 -1.40 -3.01
C GLN A 56 4.27 -0.73 -2.76
N LYS A 57 4.27 0.43 -2.10
CA LYS A 57 3.04 1.21 -1.87
C LYS A 57 2.46 1.75 -3.17
N GLU A 58 3.32 2.19 -4.08
CA GLU A 58 2.93 2.70 -5.39
C GLU A 58 2.41 1.60 -6.31
N GLU A 59 3.08 0.44 -6.36
CA GLU A 59 2.56 -0.73 -7.07
C GLU A 59 1.21 -1.17 -6.53
N LEU A 60 1.07 -1.30 -5.20
CA LEU A 60 -0.21 -1.62 -4.57
C LEU A 60 -1.29 -0.62 -4.97
N ALA A 61 -0.96 0.67 -5.00
CA ALA A 61 -1.93 1.68 -5.37
C ALA A 61 -2.33 1.64 -6.85
N ASN A 62 -1.38 1.28 -7.71
CA ASN A 62 -1.62 1.06 -9.13
C ASN A 62 -2.48 -0.19 -9.38
N GLU A 63 -2.27 -1.28 -8.62
CA GLU A 63 -3.12 -2.48 -8.73
C GLU A 63 -4.58 -2.22 -8.31
N LEU A 64 -4.78 -1.34 -7.32
CA LEU A 64 -6.11 -0.96 -6.84
C LEU A 64 -6.72 0.22 -7.59
N ARG A 65 -6.05 0.71 -8.65
CA ARG A 65 -6.52 1.82 -9.47
C ARG A 65 -7.87 1.51 -10.10
N GLY A 66 -8.80 2.46 -10.01
CA GLY A 66 -10.20 2.34 -10.44
C GLY A 66 -11.10 1.66 -9.40
N GLN A 67 -10.54 1.11 -8.32
CA GLN A 67 -11.32 0.45 -7.27
C GLN A 67 -11.42 1.28 -5.99
N TRP A 68 -10.63 2.36 -5.85
CA TRP A 68 -10.59 3.15 -4.62
C TRP A 68 -11.96 3.69 -4.18
N PRO A 69 -12.82 4.21 -5.07
CA PRO A 69 -14.17 4.66 -4.68
C PRO A 69 -15.03 3.50 -4.15
N LEU A 70 -14.97 2.32 -4.78
CA LEU A 70 -15.69 1.13 -4.35
C LEU A 70 -15.18 0.63 -2.98
N LEU A 71 -13.85 0.51 -2.83
CA LEU A 71 -13.22 0.05 -1.59
C LEU A 71 -13.55 0.95 -0.39
N SER A 72 -13.73 2.26 -0.62
CA SER A 72 -14.10 3.19 0.45
C SER A 72 -15.51 2.96 1.01
N GLN A 73 -16.42 2.43 0.19
CA GLN A 73 -17.80 2.13 0.59
C GLN A 73 -17.92 0.78 1.30
N LEU A 74 -16.95 -0.12 1.10
CA LEU A 74 -16.94 -1.42 1.78
C LEU A 74 -16.57 -1.26 3.25
N LYS A 75 -17.38 -1.86 4.14
CA LYS A 75 -17.20 -1.84 5.61
C LYS A 75 -15.76 -2.19 6.06
N HIS A 76 -15.11 -3.09 5.34
CA HIS A 76 -13.79 -3.61 5.68
C HIS A 76 -12.65 -2.96 4.87
N ALA A 77 -12.88 -2.64 3.60
CA ALA A 77 -11.84 -2.04 2.77
C ALA A 77 -11.68 -0.53 2.99
N ARG A 78 -12.63 0.16 3.63
CA ARG A 78 -12.47 1.57 4.02
C ARG A 78 -11.20 1.84 4.84
N PHE A 79 -10.79 0.89 5.67
CA PHE A 79 -9.57 1.00 6.46
C PHE A 79 -8.33 0.92 5.56
N LEU A 80 -8.37 0.13 4.48
CA LEU A 80 -7.30 0.09 3.50
C LEU A 80 -7.12 1.46 2.85
N VAL A 81 -8.23 2.10 2.43
CA VAL A 81 -8.21 3.46 1.87
C VAL A 81 -7.65 4.48 2.87
N GLU A 82 -8.09 4.43 4.12
CA GLU A 82 -7.55 5.29 5.19
C GLU A 82 -6.04 5.10 5.37
N LYS A 83 -5.55 3.86 5.35
CA LYS A 83 -4.11 3.57 5.48
C LYS A 83 -3.33 3.99 4.25
N ALA A 84 -3.90 3.87 3.05
CA ALA A 84 -3.26 4.32 1.83
C ALA A 84 -3.11 5.85 1.82
N LEU A 85 -4.12 6.56 2.30
CA LEU A 85 -4.06 8.02 2.46
C LEU A 85 -3.10 8.46 3.57
N ARG A 86 -2.99 7.71 4.66
CA ARG A 86 -2.11 8.04 5.79
C ARG A 86 -0.63 7.69 5.55
N PHE A 87 -0.35 6.52 4.96
CA PHE A 87 1.00 5.96 4.86
C PHE A 87 1.54 5.85 3.42
N GLY A 88 0.69 6.07 2.41
CA GLY A 88 1.09 6.13 1.00
C GLY A 88 1.94 7.36 0.70
N THR A 89 2.70 7.29 -0.38
CA THR A 89 3.52 8.39 -0.89
C THR A 89 2.64 9.55 -1.41
N PRO A 90 3.20 10.75 -1.63
CA PRO A 90 2.45 11.84 -2.28
C PRO A 90 1.79 11.41 -3.60
N ALA A 91 2.47 10.58 -4.40
CA ALA A 91 1.95 10.02 -5.64
C ALA A 91 0.73 9.11 -5.41
N VAL A 92 0.81 8.18 -4.44
CA VAL A 92 -0.33 7.32 -4.06
C VAL A 92 -1.54 8.16 -3.66
N ARG A 93 -1.35 9.16 -2.80
CA ARG A 93 -2.44 10.03 -2.34
C ARG A 93 -3.07 10.80 -3.49
N ALA A 94 -2.26 11.33 -4.40
CA ALA A 94 -2.74 12.04 -5.58
C ALA A 94 -3.54 11.12 -6.51
N ALA A 95 -3.07 9.89 -6.74
CA ALA A 95 -3.75 8.89 -7.55
C ALA A 95 -5.12 8.53 -6.96
N ILE A 96 -5.18 8.26 -5.65
CA ILE A 96 -6.44 7.97 -4.96
C ILE A 96 -7.38 9.17 -5.05
N ALA A 97 -6.90 10.37 -4.73
CA ALA A 97 -7.72 11.58 -4.75
C ALA A 97 -8.27 11.91 -6.15
N ALA A 98 -7.54 11.59 -7.21
CA ALA A 98 -8.02 11.75 -8.58
C ALA A 98 -9.23 10.87 -8.89
N GLU A 99 -9.30 9.67 -8.33
CA GLU A 99 -10.43 8.75 -8.52
C GLU A 99 -11.70 9.14 -7.77
N PHE A 100 -11.60 9.91 -6.69
CA PHE A 100 -12.75 10.44 -5.97
C PHE A 100 -13.33 11.73 -6.56
N LYS A 101 -12.62 12.35 -7.51
CA LYS A 101 -13.03 13.60 -8.18
C LYS A 101 -13.68 13.37 -9.54
N GLY A 102 -13.75 12.12 -10.01
CA GLY A 102 -14.54 11.72 -11.19
C GLY A 102 -15.96 11.36 -10.80
#